data_AF-A0AAW4E3G1-F1
#
_entry.id   AF-A0AAW4E3G1-F1
#
_cell.length_a   1.000
_cell.length_b   1.000
_cell.length_c   1.000
_cell.angle_alpha   90.00
_cell.angle_beta   90.00
_cell.angle_gamma   90.00
#
_symmetry.space_group_name_H-M   'P 1'
#
loop_
_entity.id
_entity.type
_entity.pdbx_description
1 polymer ?
#
loop_
_entity_poly.entity_id
_entity_poly.type
_entity_poly.pdbx_seq_one_letter_code
_entity_poly.pdbx_strand_id
1 'polypeptide(L)'
;MDSKEHQLTELLGLTARTLTHLTASMTSMSFELLRSEDEVTRNAGRRMIDRMATISSGLDEHWRLIGDLTGIHMAQEQVETVTEIQLQRKIVTPIGG
;
A
#
# COMPACT_ATOMS: atom_id res chain seq x y z
N MET A 1 -8.44 31.70 2.46
CA MET A 1 -7.59 31.04 1.46
C MET A 1 -7.88 31.67 0.12
N ASP A 2 -6.82 31.97 -0.63
CA ASP A 2 -6.94 32.36 -2.03
C ASP A 2 -7.48 31.16 -2.85
N SER A 3 -8.21 31.44 -3.94
CA SER A 3 -8.75 30.41 -4.84
C SER A 3 -7.65 29.48 -5.36
N LYS A 4 -6.45 30.04 -5.60
CA LYS A 4 -5.26 29.26 -5.99
C LYS A 4 -4.77 28.31 -4.90
N GLU A 5 -4.77 28.73 -3.64
CA GLU A 5 -4.35 27.88 -2.52
C GLU A 5 -5.27 26.67 -2.38
N HIS A 6 -6.58 26.86 -2.60
CA HIS A 6 -7.55 25.79 -2.59
C HIS A 6 -7.32 24.78 -3.73
N GLN A 7 -7.10 25.27 -4.96
CA GLN A 7 -6.82 24.40 -6.11
C GLN A 7 -5.52 23.60 -5.96
N LEU A 8 -4.46 24.22 -5.43
CA LEU A 8 -3.19 23.53 -5.17
C LEU A 8 -3.35 22.43 -4.13
N THR A 9 -4.14 22.73 -3.10
CA THR A 9 -4.45 21.80 -2.02
C THR A 9 -5.25 20.58 -2.53
N GLU A 10 -6.24 20.82 -3.38
CA GLU A 10 -7.03 19.76 -4.03
C GLU A 10 -6.16 18.89 -4.94
N LEU A 11 -5.33 19.50 -5.79
CA LEU A 11 -4.40 18.79 -6.67
C LEU A 11 -3.42 17.92 -5.88
N LEU A 12 -2.90 18.42 -4.75
CA LEU A 12 -1.99 17.68 -3.89
C LEU A 12 -2.68 16.45 -3.27
N GLY A 13 -3.92 16.61 -2.79
CA GLY A 13 -4.73 15.49 -2.30
C GLY A 13 -5.03 14.44 -3.37
N LEU A 14 -5.39 14.86 -4.60
CA LEU A 14 -5.61 13.96 -5.72
C LEU A 14 -4.34 13.21 -6.13
N THR A 15 -3.20 13.88 -6.09
CA THR A 15 -1.88 13.28 -6.39
C THR A 15 -1.51 12.24 -5.34
N ALA A 16 -1.62 12.57 -4.05
CA ALA A 16 -1.35 11.63 -2.96
C ALA A 16 -2.24 10.39 -3.03
N ARG A 17 -3.54 10.55 -3.37
CA ARG A 17 -4.47 9.45 -3.58
C ARG A 17 -4.08 8.57 -4.77
N THR A 18 -3.73 9.18 -5.90
CA THR A 18 -3.27 8.44 -7.09
C THR A 18 -2.02 7.62 -6.78
N LEU A 19 -1.06 8.20 -6.06
CA LEU A 19 0.16 7.49 -5.63
C LEU A 19 -0.14 6.33 -4.67
N THR A 20 -1.13 6.51 -3.78
CA THR A 20 -1.60 5.44 -2.88
C THR A 20 -2.15 4.26 -3.70
N HIS A 21 -3.01 4.51 -4.68
CA HIS A 21 -3.56 3.46 -5.55
C HIS A 21 -2.48 2.77 -6.39
N LEU A 22 -1.52 3.52 -6.92
CA LEU A 22 -0.40 2.94 -7.68
C LEU A 22 0.46 2.04 -6.78
N THR A 23 0.75 2.47 -5.55
CA THR A 23 1.50 1.69 -4.57
C THR A 23 0.78 0.38 -4.24
N ALA A 24 -0.54 0.42 -4.02
CA ALA A 24 -1.34 -0.76 -3.77
C ALA A 24 -1.38 -1.72 -4.98
N SER A 25 -1.54 -1.17 -6.18
CA SER A 25 -1.57 -1.94 -7.43
C SER A 25 -0.23 -2.63 -7.71
N MET A 26 0.88 -1.90 -7.56
CA MET A 26 2.24 -2.45 -7.73
C MET A 26 2.57 -3.48 -6.65
N THR A 27 2.12 -3.28 -5.42
CA THR A 27 2.28 -4.27 -4.34
C THR A 27 1.54 -5.56 -4.67
N SER A 28 0.28 -5.46 -5.12
CA SER A 28 -0.54 -6.61 -5.51
C SER A 28 0.10 -7.40 -6.66
N MET A 29 0.53 -6.72 -7.72
CA MET A 29 1.26 -7.34 -8.82
C MET A 29 2.56 -8.00 -8.34
N SER A 30 3.26 -7.40 -7.38
CA SER A 30 4.49 -7.98 -6.83
C SER A 30 4.24 -9.26 -6.04
N PHE A 31 3.10 -9.37 -5.35
CA PHE A 31 2.65 -10.62 -4.75
C PHE A 31 2.35 -11.69 -5.80
N GLU A 32 1.80 -11.34 -6.96
CA GLU A 32 1.63 -12.28 -8.07
C GLU A 32 2.97 -12.81 -8.57
N LEU A 33 3.99 -11.94 -8.68
CA LEU A 33 5.35 -12.36 -9.07
C LEU A 33 5.99 -13.35 -8.08
N LEU A 34 5.61 -13.33 -6.80
CA LEU A 34 6.11 -14.29 -5.82
C LEU A 34 5.70 -15.74 -6.14
N ARG A 35 4.62 -15.92 -6.92
CA ARG A 35 4.11 -17.23 -7.34
C ARG A 35 4.84 -17.78 -8.57
N SER A 36 5.78 -17.04 -9.14
CA SER A 36 6.58 -17.51 -10.27
C SER A 36 7.53 -18.64 -9.85
N GLU A 37 7.69 -19.63 -10.72
CA GLU A 37 8.69 -20.71 -10.59
C GLU A 37 10.11 -20.21 -10.85
N ASP A 38 10.26 -19.12 -11.61
CA ASP A 38 11.55 -18.47 -11.86
C ASP A 38 12.03 -17.69 -10.62
N GLU A 39 13.20 -18.08 -10.11
CA GLU A 39 13.78 -17.51 -8.89
C GLU A 39 14.07 -16.00 -9.05
N VAL A 40 14.53 -15.58 -10.23
CA VAL A 40 14.84 -14.17 -10.51
C VAL A 40 13.58 -13.31 -10.41
N THR A 41 12.48 -13.78 -11.01
CA THR A 41 11.16 -13.13 -10.97
C THR A 41 10.62 -13.05 -9.55
N ARG A 42 10.68 -14.16 -8.79
CA ARG A 42 10.23 -14.19 -7.39
C ARG A 42 11.02 -13.20 -6.52
N ASN A 43 12.34 -13.17 -6.67
CA ASN A 43 13.21 -12.24 -5.96
C ASN A 43 12.94 -10.78 -6.36
N ALA A 44 12.60 -10.53 -7.64
CA ALA A 44 12.19 -9.20 -8.09
C ALA A 44 10.88 -8.75 -7.42
N GLY A 45 9.88 -9.63 -7.36
CA GLY A 45 8.62 -9.39 -6.64
C GLY A 45 8.86 -9.05 -5.17
N ARG A 46 9.70 -9.83 -4.46
CA ARG A 46 10.01 -9.57 -3.05
C ARG A 46 10.65 -8.19 -2.83
N ARG A 47 11.64 -7.84 -3.64
CA ARG A 47 12.27 -6.51 -3.57
C ARG A 47 11.30 -5.38 -3.89
N MET A 48 10.33 -5.60 -4.77
CA MET A 48 9.32 -4.60 -5.10
C MET A 48 8.37 -4.38 -3.92
N ILE A 49 7.95 -5.43 -3.21
CA ILE A 49 7.14 -5.32 -1.98
C ILE A 49 7.88 -4.49 -0.93
N ASP A 50 9.17 -4.78 -0.67
CA ASP A 50 9.98 -4.04 0.31
C ASP A 50 10.08 -2.53 -0.08
N ARG A 51 10.20 -2.24 -1.38
CA ARG A 51 10.20 -0.87 -1.90
C ARG A 51 8.84 -0.20 -1.73
N MET A 52 7.74 -0.88 -2.03
CA MET A 52 6.40 -0.32 -1.87
C MET A 52 6.07 -0.05 -0.41
N ALA A 53 6.51 -0.87 0.53
CA ALA A 53 6.37 -0.61 1.96
C ALA A 53 7.07 0.69 2.38
N THR A 54 8.27 0.94 1.83
CA THR A 54 9.01 2.20 2.05
C THR A 54 8.32 3.40 1.41
N ILE A 55 7.74 3.25 0.21
CA ILE A 55 6.97 4.33 -0.45
C ILE A 55 5.69 4.62 0.32
N SER A 56 4.99 3.59 0.81
CA SER A 56 3.76 3.73 1.58
C SER A 56 3.98 4.59 2.83
N SER A 57 5.07 4.37 3.58
CA SER A 57 5.35 5.19 4.76
C SER A 57 5.65 6.66 4.43
N GLY A 58 6.30 6.93 3.29
CA GLY A 58 6.47 8.29 2.79
C GLY A 58 5.15 8.94 2.38
N LEU A 59 4.22 8.18 1.79
CA LEU A 59 2.88 8.66 1.45
C LEU A 59 2.03 8.95 2.67
N ASP A 60 2.16 8.19 3.76
CA ASP A 60 1.48 8.48 5.01
C ASP A 60 1.89 9.84 5.58
N GLU A 61 3.18 10.19 5.50
CA GLU A 61 3.66 11.53 5.87
C GLU A 61 3.13 12.62 4.93
N HIS A 62 3.03 12.36 3.62
CA HIS A 62 2.41 13.29 2.69
C HIS A 62 0.95 13.57 3.07
N TRP A 63 0.19 12.54 3.43
CA TRP A 63 -1.19 12.69 3.88
C TRP A 63 -1.30 13.49 5.18
N ARG A 64 -0.37 13.28 6.12
CA ARG A 64 -0.29 14.07 7.35
C ARG A 64 -0.09 15.56 7.05
N LEU A 65 0.88 15.89 6.19
CA LEU A 65 1.18 17.28 5.80
C LEU A 65 0.01 17.93 5.02
N ILE A 66 -0.65 17.18 4.15
CA ILE A 66 -1.85 17.66 3.45
C ILE A 66 -2.97 17.95 4.46
N GLY A 67 -3.18 17.07 5.44
CA GLY A 67 -4.14 17.29 6.53
C GLY A 67 -3.84 18.57 7.32
N ASP A 68 -2.57 18.78 7.68
CA ASP A 68 -2.11 19.98 8.38
C ASP A 68 -2.35 21.26 7.56
N LEU A 69 -2.08 21.23 6.25
CA LEU A 69 -2.24 22.38 5.34
C LEU A 69 -3.70 22.71 5.02
N THR A 70 -4.56 21.68 4.94
CA THR A 70 -5.98 21.82 4.58
C THR A 70 -6.87 22.14 5.78
N GLY A 71 -6.45 21.78 7.00
CA GLY A 71 -7.32 21.71 8.17
C GLY A 71 -8.38 20.59 8.09
N ILE A 72 -8.39 19.81 7.01
CA ILE A 72 -9.28 18.68 6.78
C ILE A 72 -8.44 17.43 6.92
N HIS A 73 -8.60 16.71 8.03
CA HIS A 73 -8.06 15.37 8.15
C HIS A 73 -8.83 14.48 7.16
N MET A 74 -8.31 14.35 5.94
CA MET A 74 -8.83 13.39 4.99
C MET A 74 -8.53 12.01 5.56
N ALA A 75 -9.54 11.40 6.17
CA ALA A 75 -9.48 10.00 6.54
C ALA A 75 -9.09 9.23 5.27
N GLN A 76 -7.96 8.51 5.34
CA GLN A 76 -7.59 7.56 4.30
C GLN A 76 -8.83 6.68 4.07
N GLU A 77 -9.49 6.84 2.91
CA GLU A 77 -10.48 5.85 2.50
C GLU A 77 -9.79 4.51 2.58
N GLN A 78 -10.39 3.58 3.33
CA GLN A 78 -9.88 2.24 3.52
C GLN A 78 -9.71 1.62 2.13
N VAL A 79 -8.50 1.72 1.58
CA VAL A 79 -8.09 0.92 0.44
C VAL A 79 -8.21 -0.50 0.94
N GLU A 80 -9.06 -1.31 0.32
CA GLU A 80 -9.15 -2.75 0.52
C GLU A 80 -7.74 -3.32 0.36
N THR A 81 -7.03 -3.38 1.47
CA THR A 81 -5.73 -4.01 1.56
C THR A 81 -6.05 -5.47 1.54
N VAL A 82 -5.72 -6.12 0.42
CA VAL A 82 -5.77 -7.58 0.28
C VAL A 82 -5.06 -8.15 1.49
N THR A 83 -5.84 -8.60 2.46
CA THR A 83 -5.30 -9.15 3.70
C THR A 83 -4.80 -10.53 3.33
N GLU A 84 -3.48 -10.68 3.24
CA GLU A 84 -2.86 -11.98 3.01
C GLU A 84 -3.16 -12.86 4.23
N ILE A 85 -4.20 -13.69 4.13
CA ILE A 85 -4.56 -14.64 5.17
C ILE A 85 -3.44 -15.69 5.21
N GLN A 86 -2.49 -15.55 6.14
CA GLN A 86 -1.54 -16.62 6.41
C GLN A 86 -2.30 -17.85 6.90
N LEU A 87 -2.43 -18.84 6.02
CA LEU A 87 -3.00 -20.14 6.33
C LEU A 87 -2.05 -20.87 7.28
N GLN A 88 -2.23 -20.70 8.60
CA GLN A 88 -1.54 -21.53 9.59
C GLN A 88 -2.02 -22.97 9.41
N ARG A 89 -1.23 -23.80 8.72
CA ARG A 89 -1.41 -25.25 8.66
C ARG A 89 -1.24 -25.78 10.08
N LYS A 90 -2.36 -25.91 10.80
CA LYS A 90 -2.44 -26.66 12.07
C LYS A 90 -2.09 -28.11 11.74
N ILE A 91 -0.85 -28.51 12.05
CA ILE A 91 -0.44 -29.91 12.01
C ILE A 91 -1.18 -30.60 13.15
N VAL A 92 -2.28 -31.28 12.83
CA VAL A 92 -2.96 -32.18 13.76
C VAL A 92 -2.18 -33.49 13.76
N THR A 93 -1.37 -33.71 14.79
CA THR A 93 -0.78 -35.02 15.06
C THR A 93 -1.92 -35.99 15.38
N PRO A 94 -2.00 -37.17 14.73
CA PRO A 94 -3.00 -38.15 15.12
C PRO A 94 -2.61 -38.70 16.50
N ILE A 95 -3.52 -38.55 17.46
CA ILE A 95 -3.43 -39.23 18.76
C ILE A 95 -4.16 -40.57 18.59
N GLY A 96 -3.41 -41.66 18.61
CA GLY A 96 -3.90 -42.98 19.03
C GLY A 96 -4.46 -43.90 17.95
N GLY A 97 -3.84 -45.08 17.87
CA GLY A 97 -4.24 -46.27 17.11
C GLY A 97 -3.14 -47.31 17.22
#